data_AF-A0A1Q6Q4R7-F1
#
_entry.id   AF-A0A1Q6Q4R7-F1
#
_cell.length_a   1.000
_cell.length_b   1.000
_cell.length_c   1.000
_cell.angle_alpha   90.00
_cell.angle_beta   90.00
_cell.angle_gamma   90.00
#
_symmetry.space_group_name_H-M   'P 1'
#
loop_
_entity.id
_entity.type
_entity.pdbx_description
1 polymer ?
#
loop_
_entity_poly.entity_id
_entity_poly.type
_entity_poly.pdbx_seq_one_letter_code
_entity_poly.pdbx_strand_id
1 'polypeptide(L)'
;MNREQERAKRRPEKNPVVEYNKIQNKYYPELFAKFAEVNDPRNQSYIEYPVRVMLGTMYYKCISGISSMQEMTLKFNDDAVVENLYSFMSEEKKEYLPHGVIENEFLARLNPEELEKIQKDIAYSMIRRKTFDDARVLKRWQIIIDATELDEGYQKKNEYYLSRCYNRGEADEFTKYHRSVLEAKLYLGNNLVCSIASEAIQNSEEYINQSEKKNKTGL
;
A
#
# COMPACT_ATOMS: atom_id res chain seq x y z
N MET A 1 -10.71 28.21 -13.46
CA MET A 1 -9.92 28.13 -12.21
C MET A 1 -9.12 29.40 -12.06
N ASN A 2 -9.04 29.97 -10.86
CA ASN A 2 -8.35 31.25 -10.64
C ASN A 2 -6.83 31.06 -10.48
N ARG A 3 -6.02 32.05 -10.89
CA ARG A 3 -4.54 32.02 -10.83
C ARG A 3 -3.99 31.81 -9.41
N GLU A 4 -4.76 32.17 -8.39
CA GLU A 4 -4.40 31.92 -6.98
C GLU A 4 -4.50 30.44 -6.60
N GLN A 5 -5.51 29.72 -7.10
CA GLN A 5 -5.66 28.28 -6.85
C GLN A 5 -4.54 27.48 -7.53
N GLU A 6 -4.12 27.91 -8.72
CA GLU A 6 -2.93 27.39 -9.41
C GLU A 6 -1.64 27.62 -8.62
N ARG A 7 -1.47 28.80 -8.01
CA ARG A 7 -0.29 29.12 -7.19
C ARG A 7 -0.28 28.36 -5.86
N ALA A 8 -1.43 28.15 -5.25
CA ALA A 8 -1.57 27.36 -4.03
C ALA A 8 -1.21 25.89 -4.27
N LYS A 9 -1.65 25.29 -5.38
CA LYS A 9 -1.27 23.92 -5.77
C LYS A 9 0.23 23.73 -6.00
N ARG A 10 0.97 24.80 -6.32
CA ARG A 10 2.40 24.77 -6.64
C ARG A 10 3.29 25.13 -5.45
N ARG A 11 2.74 25.56 -4.31
CA ARG A 11 3.54 25.82 -3.11
C ARG A 11 3.83 24.48 -2.44
N PRO A 12 5.09 24.05 -2.34
CA PRO A 12 5.42 22.89 -1.53
C PRO A 12 5.05 23.18 -0.08
N GLU A 13 4.32 22.27 0.55
CA GLU A 13 4.08 22.34 1.99
C GLU A 13 5.41 22.35 2.72
N LYS A 14 5.57 23.24 3.71
CA LYS A 14 6.84 23.39 4.43
C LYS A 14 7.24 22.12 5.18
N ASN A 15 6.25 21.38 5.69
CA ASN A 15 6.44 20.07 6.32
C ASN A 15 5.29 19.14 5.89
N PRO A 16 5.49 18.36 4.80
CA PRO A 16 4.45 17.48 4.27
C PRO A 16 3.91 16.47 5.29
N VAL A 17 4.75 15.93 6.18
CA VAL A 17 4.35 14.93 7.18
C VAL A 17 3.38 15.51 8.20
N VAL A 18 3.63 16.74 8.66
CA VAL A 18 2.71 17.45 9.58
C VAL A 18 1.36 17.71 8.92
N GLU A 19 1.35 18.11 7.65
CA GLU A 19 0.09 18.31 6.92
C GLU A 19 -0.66 16.99 6.67
N TYR A 20 0.05 15.91 6.34
CA TYR A 20 -0.55 14.58 6.26
C TYR A 20 -1.19 14.16 7.58
N ASN A 21 -0.52 14.38 8.71
CA ASN A 21 -1.09 14.08 10.03
C ASN A 21 -2.29 14.95 10.37
N LYS A 22 -2.32 16.22 9.97
CA LYS A 22 -3.52 17.06 10.11
C LYS A 22 -4.69 16.52 9.28
N ILE A 23 -4.43 16.10 8.04
CA ILE A 23 -5.42 15.50 7.15
C ILE A 23 -5.93 14.18 7.76
N GLN A 24 -5.04 13.27 8.14
CA GLN A 24 -5.37 12.01 8.76
C GLN A 24 -6.20 12.23 10.05
N ASN A 25 -5.77 13.10 10.96
CA ASN A 25 -6.52 13.41 12.18
C ASN A 25 -7.89 14.05 11.92
N LYS A 26 -8.05 14.81 10.83
CA LYS A 26 -9.34 15.42 10.48
C LYS A 26 -10.32 14.42 9.84
N TYR A 27 -9.80 13.54 8.98
CA TYR A 27 -10.65 12.68 8.15
C TYR A 27 -10.77 11.24 8.67
N TYR A 28 -9.79 10.75 9.41
CA TYR A 28 -9.76 9.40 9.96
C TYR A 28 -8.86 9.30 11.22
N PRO A 29 -9.19 10.03 12.30
CA PRO A 29 -8.37 10.10 13.53
C PRO A 29 -8.07 8.75 14.19
N GLU A 30 -8.93 7.76 13.98
CA GLU A 30 -8.85 6.41 14.52
C GLU A 30 -7.82 5.50 13.84
N LEU A 31 -7.11 5.97 12.79
CA LEU A 31 -6.19 5.14 11.99
C LEU A 31 -5.25 4.27 12.84
N PHE A 32 -4.52 4.88 13.77
CA PHE A 32 -3.54 4.16 14.59
C PHE A 32 -4.20 3.27 15.64
N ALA A 33 -5.42 3.60 16.09
CA ALA A 33 -6.21 2.70 16.92
C ALA A 33 -6.61 1.45 16.12
N LYS A 34 -7.05 1.61 14.88
CA LYS A 34 -7.36 0.51 13.96
C LYS A 34 -6.14 -0.37 13.68
N PHE A 35 -4.94 0.21 13.55
CA PHE A 35 -3.71 -0.59 13.44
C PHE A 35 -3.43 -1.43 14.70
N ALA A 36 -3.76 -0.93 15.89
CA ALA A 36 -3.58 -1.69 17.12
C ALA A 36 -4.56 -2.87 17.25
N GLU A 37 -5.72 -2.80 16.58
CA GLU A 37 -6.74 -3.86 16.57
C GLU A 37 -6.41 -5.02 15.62
N VAL A 38 -5.42 -4.85 14.73
CA VAL A 38 -5.02 -5.88 13.77
C VAL A 38 -4.41 -7.08 14.51
N ASN A 39 -4.85 -8.27 14.14
CA ASN A 39 -4.33 -9.52 14.70
C ASN A 39 -2.83 -9.68 14.40
N ASP A 40 -2.01 -9.80 15.44
CA ASP A 40 -0.56 -9.99 15.30
C ASP A 40 -0.24 -11.44 14.91
N PRO A 41 0.35 -11.71 13.74
CA PRO A 41 0.74 -13.05 13.33
C PRO A 41 2.04 -13.54 13.99
N ARG A 42 2.73 -12.69 14.77
CA ARG A 42 3.99 -13.03 15.44
C ARG A 42 3.73 -13.76 16.76
N ASN A 43 4.75 -14.45 17.25
CA ASN A 43 4.71 -15.10 18.54
C ASN A 43 4.76 -14.04 19.65
N GLN A 44 3.73 -14.02 20.52
CA GLN A 44 3.56 -13.04 21.60
C GLN A 44 4.75 -12.97 22.57
N SER A 45 5.47 -14.08 22.76
CA SER A 45 6.66 -14.12 23.62
C SER A 45 7.87 -13.35 23.10
N TYR A 46 7.84 -12.89 21.83
CA TYR A 46 8.95 -12.23 21.14
C TYR A 46 8.56 -10.87 20.53
N ILE A 47 7.55 -10.20 21.09
CA ILE A 47 7.09 -8.90 20.57
C ILE A 47 7.86 -7.77 21.21
N GLU A 48 8.76 -7.17 20.43
CA GLU A 48 9.38 -5.90 20.78
C GLU A 48 8.47 -4.71 20.39
N TYR A 49 7.85 -4.73 19.21
CA TYR A 49 7.06 -3.60 18.70
C TYR A 49 5.58 -3.95 18.58
N PRO A 50 4.64 -3.17 19.13
CA PRO A 50 3.21 -3.44 18.96
C PRO A 50 2.80 -3.30 17.49
N VAL A 51 1.69 -3.95 17.09
CA VAL A 51 1.20 -3.93 15.70
C VAL A 51 0.96 -2.51 15.19
N ARG A 52 0.53 -1.60 16.08
CA ARG A 52 0.41 -0.17 15.76
C ARG A 52 1.71 0.42 15.21
N VAL A 53 2.84 0.12 15.84
CA VAL A 53 4.16 0.62 15.43
C VAL A 53 4.62 -0.03 14.14
N MET A 54 4.37 -1.32 13.95
CA MET A 54 4.68 -2.02 12.70
C MET A 54 3.94 -1.37 11.51
N LEU A 55 2.61 -1.34 11.57
CA LEU A 55 1.79 -0.76 10.51
C LEU A 55 1.99 0.75 10.36
N GLY A 56 2.22 1.47 11.46
CA GLY A 56 2.50 2.89 11.44
C GLY A 56 3.84 3.22 10.78
N THR A 57 4.89 2.43 11.01
CA THR A 57 6.18 2.56 10.31
C THR A 57 5.99 2.41 8.81
N MET A 58 5.23 1.39 8.38
CA MET A 58 4.90 1.18 6.97
C MET A 58 4.04 2.31 6.38
N TYR A 59 3.06 2.82 7.13
CA TYR A 59 2.28 4.00 6.73
C TYR A 59 3.21 5.21 6.48
N TYR A 60 4.13 5.50 7.41
CA TYR A 60 5.06 6.61 7.26
C TYR A 60 6.07 6.41 6.13
N LYS A 61 6.53 5.17 5.89
CA LYS A 61 7.34 4.82 4.71
C LYS A 61 6.60 5.18 3.42
N CYS A 62 5.32 4.83 3.32
CA CYS A 62 4.51 5.09 2.14
C CYS A 62 4.29 6.59 1.90
N ILE A 63 3.86 7.36 2.91
CA ILE A 63 3.58 8.80 2.70
C ILE A 63 4.84 9.65 2.50
N SER A 64 6.00 9.15 2.94
CA SER A 64 7.32 9.79 2.70
C SER A 64 7.92 9.41 1.35
N GLY A 65 7.27 8.55 0.56
CA GLY A 65 7.73 8.15 -0.76
C GLY A 65 8.98 7.26 -0.72
N ILE A 66 9.27 6.62 0.41
CA ILE A 66 10.41 5.70 0.54
C ILE A 66 10.07 4.39 -0.16
N SER A 67 10.87 4.06 -1.18
CA SER A 67 10.57 2.95 -2.09
C SER A 67 10.96 1.59 -1.51
N SER A 68 12.07 1.50 -0.77
CA SER A 68 12.62 0.24 -0.27
C SER A 68 12.64 0.11 1.26
N MET A 69 12.67 -1.12 1.77
CA MET A 69 12.80 -1.37 3.22
C MET A 69 14.19 -0.99 3.75
N GLN A 70 15.23 -1.15 2.93
CA GLN A 70 16.59 -0.75 3.28
C GLN A 70 16.69 0.77 3.44
N GLU A 71 16.12 1.53 2.50
CA GLU A 71 16.08 2.99 2.57
C GLU A 71 15.24 3.46 3.76
N MET A 72 14.13 2.78 4.07
CA MET A 72 13.33 3.07 5.28
C MET A 72 14.17 2.92 6.53
N THR A 73 14.86 1.78 6.68
CA THR A 73 15.74 1.52 7.82
C THR A 73 16.79 2.61 7.97
N LEU A 74 17.45 2.99 6.87
CA LEU A 74 18.50 4.00 6.90
C LEU A 74 17.95 5.39 7.27
N LYS A 75 16.85 5.81 6.64
CA LYS A 75 16.26 7.14 6.85
C LYS A 75 15.54 7.29 8.19
N PHE A 76 14.99 6.20 8.71
CA PHE A 76 14.29 6.20 9.99
C PHE A 76 15.22 5.99 11.18
N ASN A 77 16.49 5.61 10.94
CA ASN A 77 17.53 5.55 11.96
C ASN A 77 18.09 6.95 12.29
N ASP A 78 17.19 7.84 12.71
CA ASP A 78 17.47 9.19 13.19
C ASP A 78 16.60 9.46 14.42
N ASP A 79 17.20 9.91 15.51
CA ASP A 79 16.50 10.08 16.80
C ASP A 79 15.29 11.00 16.72
N ALA A 80 15.36 12.06 15.91
CA ALA A 80 14.25 12.99 15.74
C ALA A 80 13.14 12.35 14.91
N VAL A 81 13.48 11.54 13.89
CA VAL A 81 12.47 10.76 13.15
C VAL A 81 11.78 9.76 14.06
N VAL A 82 12.54 8.97 14.82
CA VAL A 82 12.01 7.99 15.78
C VAL A 82 11.05 8.66 16.76
N GLU A 83 11.48 9.74 17.40
CA GLU A 83 10.66 10.48 18.36
C GLU A 83 9.36 11.01 17.76
N ASN A 84 9.43 11.62 16.58
CA ASN A 84 8.26 12.14 15.89
C ASN A 84 7.28 11.04 15.51
N LEU A 85 7.75 9.91 14.96
CA LEU A 85 6.87 8.84 14.53
C LEU A 85 6.17 8.15 15.72
N TYR A 86 6.89 7.88 16.81
CA TYR A 86 6.27 7.37 18.05
C TYR A 86 5.23 8.36 18.60
N SER A 87 5.55 9.65 18.62
CA SER A 87 4.60 10.69 19.03
C SER A 87 3.33 10.70 18.18
N PHE A 88 3.46 10.63 16.85
CA PHE A 88 2.29 10.62 15.97
C PHE A 88 1.45 9.35 16.11
N MET A 89 2.07 8.22 16.43
CA MET A 89 1.37 6.96 16.71
C MET A 89 0.78 6.89 18.12
N SER A 90 1.01 7.91 18.96
CA SER A 90 0.63 7.92 20.39
C SER A 90 1.16 6.69 21.13
N GLU A 91 2.45 6.39 20.92
CA GLU A 91 3.15 5.26 21.51
C GLU A 91 4.38 5.75 22.30
N GLU A 92 4.79 4.97 23.29
CA GLU A 92 6.00 5.27 24.06
C GLU A 92 7.24 5.14 23.16
N LYS A 93 8.10 6.17 23.16
CA LYS A 93 9.32 6.21 22.36
C LYS A 93 10.24 5.05 22.75
N LYS A 94 10.66 4.27 21.76
CA LYS A 94 11.79 3.34 21.87
C LYS A 94 13.04 3.92 21.23
N GLU A 95 14.17 3.24 21.42
CA GLU A 95 15.44 3.63 20.82
C GLU A 95 15.37 3.56 19.29
N TYR A 96 14.68 2.56 18.73
CA TYR A 96 14.57 2.36 17.28
C TYR A 96 13.12 2.15 16.83
N LEU A 97 12.89 2.33 15.54
CA LEU A 97 11.73 1.82 14.82
C LEU A 97 12.03 0.40 14.29
N PRO A 98 11.01 -0.39 13.96
CA PRO A 98 11.21 -1.73 13.40
C PRO A 98 12.14 -1.71 12.18
N HIS A 99 13.20 -2.53 12.24
CA HIS A 99 14.08 -2.73 11.10
C HIS A 99 13.31 -3.35 9.93
N GLY A 100 13.67 -3.02 8.68
CA GLY A 100 12.97 -3.52 7.49
C GLY A 100 12.87 -5.05 7.37
N VAL A 101 13.79 -5.79 8.00
CA VAL A 101 13.73 -7.26 8.11
C VAL A 101 12.56 -7.69 9.00
N ILE A 102 12.39 -7.05 10.16
CA ILE A 102 11.30 -7.33 11.11
C ILE A 102 9.95 -7.00 10.45
N GLU A 103 9.88 -5.88 9.72
CA GLU A 103 8.69 -5.51 8.94
C GLU A 103 8.35 -6.56 7.88
N ASN A 104 9.34 -7.02 7.10
CA ASN A 104 9.10 -8.05 6.10
C ASN A 104 8.61 -9.37 6.71
N GLU A 105 9.18 -9.81 7.84
CA GLU A 105 8.73 -11.02 8.54
C GLU A 105 7.30 -10.91 9.05
N PHE A 106 6.92 -9.73 9.57
CA PHE A 106 5.56 -9.42 9.99
C PHE A 106 4.59 -9.42 8.80
N LEU A 107 4.90 -8.65 7.74
CA LEU A 107 4.04 -8.52 6.56
C LEU A 107 3.88 -9.83 5.79
N ALA A 108 4.90 -10.70 5.78
CA ALA A 108 4.82 -12.00 5.13
C ALA A 108 3.80 -12.96 5.75
N ARG A 109 3.41 -12.72 7.02
CA ARG A 109 2.46 -13.56 7.77
C ARG A 109 1.14 -12.85 8.07
N LEU A 110 1.06 -11.54 7.82
CA LEU A 110 -0.12 -10.74 8.09
C LEU A 110 -1.27 -11.17 7.19
N ASN A 111 -2.45 -11.40 7.77
CA ASN A 111 -3.66 -11.66 6.97
C ASN A 111 -4.05 -10.38 6.20
N PRO A 112 -4.05 -10.41 4.85
CA PRO A 112 -4.40 -9.23 4.04
C PRO A 112 -5.80 -8.68 4.32
N GLU A 113 -6.75 -9.53 4.72
CA GLU A 113 -8.12 -9.12 5.03
C GLU A 113 -8.19 -8.12 6.20
N GLU A 114 -7.23 -8.15 7.12
CA GLU A 114 -7.16 -7.20 8.23
C GLU A 114 -6.91 -5.77 7.72
N LEU A 115 -6.03 -5.62 6.73
CA LEU A 115 -5.76 -4.32 6.10
C LEU A 115 -6.91 -3.89 5.19
N GLU A 116 -7.52 -4.83 4.47
CA GLU A 116 -8.67 -4.56 3.62
C GLU A 116 -9.88 -4.05 4.43
N LYS A 117 -10.11 -4.59 5.64
CA LYS A 117 -11.14 -4.07 6.57
C LYS A 117 -10.90 -2.59 6.89
N ILE A 118 -9.65 -2.20 7.16
CA ILE A 118 -9.30 -0.79 7.45
C ILE A 118 -9.52 0.09 6.21
N GLN A 119 -9.11 -0.38 5.02
CA GLN A 119 -9.34 0.35 3.77
C GLN A 119 -10.84 0.56 3.50
N LYS A 120 -11.66 -0.47 3.70
CA LYS A 120 -13.12 -0.38 3.58
C LYS A 120 -13.73 0.58 4.58
N ASP A 121 -13.24 0.60 5.82
CA ASP A 121 -13.71 1.51 6.87
C ASP A 121 -13.41 2.98 6.53
N ILE A 122 -12.22 3.25 5.98
CA ILE A 122 -11.84 4.57 5.43
C ILE A 122 -12.79 4.98 4.31
N ALA A 123 -13.02 4.10 3.32
CA ALA A 123 -13.92 4.37 2.20
C ALA A 123 -15.37 4.60 2.65
N TYR A 124 -15.86 3.79 3.58
CA TYR A 124 -17.20 3.92 4.14
C TYR A 124 -17.34 5.24 4.91
N SER A 125 -16.35 5.60 5.71
CA SER A 125 -16.30 6.88 6.43
C SER A 125 -16.36 8.08 5.48
N MET A 126 -15.68 8.02 4.33
CA MET A 126 -15.76 9.05 3.30
C MET A 126 -17.16 9.15 2.68
N ILE A 127 -17.79 8.02 2.34
CA ILE A 127 -19.18 7.98 1.83
C ILE A 127 -20.16 8.62 2.82
N ARG A 128 -20.03 8.30 4.11
CA ARG A 128 -20.94 8.77 5.16
C ARG A 128 -20.90 10.28 5.40
N ARG A 129 -19.77 10.93 5.12
CA ARG A 129 -19.58 12.38 5.31
C ARG A 129 -20.36 13.25 4.30
N LYS A 130 -20.88 12.67 3.21
CA LYS A 130 -21.58 13.36 2.11
C LYS A 130 -20.75 14.42 1.36
N THR A 131 -19.46 14.58 1.70
CA THR A 131 -18.53 15.51 1.00
C THR A 131 -18.46 15.24 -0.50
N PHE A 132 -18.64 13.98 -0.90
CA PHE A 132 -18.53 13.52 -2.29
C PHE A 132 -19.88 13.13 -2.90
N ASP A 133 -21.00 13.57 -2.32
CA ASP A 133 -22.34 13.17 -2.77
C ASP A 133 -22.62 13.52 -4.24
N ASP A 134 -21.98 14.58 -4.74
CA ASP A 134 -22.06 15.06 -6.13
C ASP A 134 -21.31 14.15 -7.12
N ALA A 135 -20.45 13.24 -6.65
CA ALA A 135 -19.77 12.26 -7.50
C ALA A 135 -20.66 11.07 -7.90
N ARG A 136 -21.86 10.96 -7.32
CA ARG A 136 -22.81 9.89 -7.62
C ARG A 136 -23.45 10.09 -8.99
N VAL A 137 -23.61 9.01 -9.73
CA VAL A 137 -24.35 8.97 -11.00
C VAL A 137 -25.63 8.19 -10.78
N LEU A 138 -26.77 8.76 -11.20
CA LEU A 138 -28.10 8.15 -10.96
C LEU A 138 -28.34 7.77 -9.48
N LYS A 139 -27.85 8.63 -8.56
CA LYS A 139 -27.88 8.43 -7.10
C LYS A 139 -27.11 7.20 -6.59
N ARG A 140 -26.21 6.63 -7.41
CA ARG A 140 -25.36 5.48 -7.07
C ARG A 140 -23.89 5.87 -7.07
N TRP A 141 -23.11 5.27 -6.17
CA TRP A 141 -21.65 5.37 -6.17
C TRP A 141 -21.09 4.58 -7.36
N GLN A 142 -20.03 5.12 -7.94
CA GLN A 142 -19.34 4.50 -9.08
C GLN A 142 -18.18 3.66 -8.57
N ILE A 143 -18.19 2.38 -8.93
CA ILE A 143 -17.08 1.46 -8.68
C ILE A 143 -16.41 1.17 -10.01
N ILE A 144 -15.11 1.41 -10.07
CA ILE A 144 -14.26 1.07 -11.20
C ILE A 144 -13.58 -0.25 -10.85
N ILE A 145 -13.70 -1.23 -11.74
CA ILE A 145 -13.00 -2.51 -11.62
C ILE A 145 -11.98 -2.53 -12.75
N ASP A 146 -10.71 -2.67 -12.39
CA ASP A 146 -9.61 -2.67 -13.33
C ASP A 146 -8.64 -3.83 -13.03
N ALA A 147 -8.11 -4.48 -14.08
CA ALA A 147 -7.23 -5.64 -13.99
C ALA A 147 -5.83 -5.33 -14.52
N THR A 148 -5.32 -4.12 -14.24
CA THR A 148 -4.06 -3.60 -14.79
C THR A 148 -2.89 -3.65 -13.81
N GLU A 149 -3.13 -3.82 -12.51
CA GLU A 149 -2.05 -3.83 -11.54
C GLU A 149 -1.21 -5.11 -11.70
N LEU A 150 0.11 -4.96 -11.61
CA LEU A 150 1.07 -6.02 -11.90
C LEU A 150 1.87 -6.39 -10.65
N ASP A 151 1.67 -7.60 -10.16
CA ASP A 151 2.52 -8.23 -9.16
C ASP A 151 3.66 -8.93 -9.88
N GLU A 152 4.77 -8.22 -10.11
CA GLU A 152 5.97 -8.71 -10.82
C GLU A 152 7.19 -8.79 -9.88
N GLY A 153 8.02 -9.82 -10.04
CA GLY A 153 9.31 -9.90 -9.37
C GLY A 153 10.24 -10.99 -9.93
N TYR A 154 11.43 -11.09 -9.36
CA TYR A 154 12.42 -12.12 -9.73
C TYR A 154 12.12 -13.50 -9.11
N GLN A 155 11.18 -13.57 -8.16
CA GLN A 155 10.82 -14.80 -7.46
C GLN A 155 9.38 -15.19 -7.77
N LYS A 156 9.16 -16.46 -8.09
CA LYS A 156 7.82 -17.05 -8.23
C LYS A 156 7.25 -17.31 -6.84
N LYS A 157 6.19 -16.60 -6.45
CA LYS A 157 5.60 -16.69 -5.10
C LYS A 157 4.60 -17.84 -4.95
N ASN A 158 3.93 -18.23 -6.05
CA ASN A 158 2.99 -19.36 -6.08
C ASN A 158 2.79 -19.87 -7.53
N GLU A 159 1.96 -20.90 -7.70
CA GLU A 159 1.73 -21.58 -8.98
C GLU A 159 1.04 -20.70 -10.04
N TYR A 160 0.26 -19.69 -9.64
CA TYR A 160 -0.55 -18.86 -10.52
C TYR A 160 0.22 -17.79 -11.31
N TYR A 161 1.54 -17.72 -11.13
CA TYR A 161 2.38 -16.75 -11.85
C TYR A 161 2.72 -17.21 -13.26
N LEU A 162 2.67 -16.27 -14.20
CA LEU A 162 3.27 -16.37 -15.51
C LEU A 162 4.76 -16.03 -15.42
N SER A 163 5.54 -16.50 -16.39
CA SER A 163 6.94 -16.10 -16.57
C SER A 163 7.07 -15.16 -17.77
N ARG A 164 8.07 -14.29 -17.75
CA ARG A 164 8.49 -13.47 -18.88
C ARG A 164 10.01 -13.41 -18.92
N CYS A 165 10.57 -13.78 -20.05
CA CYS A 165 12.00 -13.70 -20.33
C CYS A 165 12.30 -12.35 -20.99
N TYR A 166 13.29 -11.64 -20.46
CA TYR A 166 13.80 -10.37 -20.96
C TYR A 166 15.19 -10.60 -21.54
N ASN A 167 15.54 -9.82 -22.58
CA ASN A 167 16.85 -9.85 -23.25
C ASN A 167 17.24 -11.26 -23.73
N ARG A 168 16.28 -11.98 -24.31
CA ARG A 168 16.51 -13.37 -24.70
C ARG A 168 17.66 -13.49 -25.71
N GLY A 169 18.56 -14.43 -25.46
CA GLY A 169 19.70 -14.72 -26.33
C GLY A 169 20.89 -13.76 -26.14
N GLU A 170 20.75 -12.77 -25.26
CA GLU A 170 21.81 -11.83 -24.89
C GLU A 170 22.48 -12.26 -23.57
N ALA A 171 23.66 -11.71 -23.28
CA ALA A 171 24.44 -12.04 -22.08
C ALA A 171 23.72 -11.66 -20.76
N ASP A 172 22.76 -10.74 -20.82
CA ASP A 172 21.97 -10.24 -19.71
C ASP A 172 20.53 -10.78 -19.72
N GLU A 173 20.29 -11.96 -20.29
CA GLU A 173 19.00 -12.64 -20.23
C GLU A 173 18.56 -12.87 -18.77
N PHE A 174 17.34 -12.46 -18.43
CA PHE A 174 16.75 -12.75 -17.12
C PHE A 174 15.26 -13.05 -17.21
N THR A 175 14.73 -13.76 -16.22
CA THR A 175 13.30 -14.07 -16.12
C THR A 175 12.69 -13.33 -14.94
N LYS A 176 11.52 -12.74 -15.17
CA LYS A 176 10.64 -12.30 -14.09
C LYS A 176 9.34 -13.08 -14.12
N TYR A 177 8.71 -13.16 -12.96
CA TYR A 177 7.41 -13.76 -12.76
C TYR A 177 6.40 -12.67 -12.54
N HIS A 178 5.23 -12.77 -13.16
CA HIS A 178 4.15 -11.82 -12.94
C HIS A 178 2.76 -12.45 -12.92
N ARG A 179 1.82 -11.73 -12.33
CA ARG A 179 0.37 -11.95 -12.46
C ARG A 179 -0.36 -10.61 -12.40
N SER A 180 -1.53 -10.55 -13.00
CA SER A 180 -2.42 -9.39 -12.87
C SER A 180 -3.12 -9.40 -11.52
N VAL A 181 -3.42 -8.21 -11.02
CA VAL A 181 -4.24 -7.98 -9.83
C VAL A 181 -5.47 -7.20 -10.27
N LEU A 182 -6.64 -7.71 -9.89
CA LEU A 182 -7.91 -7.04 -10.03
C LEU A 182 -8.05 -6.05 -8.88
N GLU A 183 -8.42 -4.81 -9.17
CA GLU A 183 -8.59 -3.78 -8.17
C GLU A 183 -9.96 -3.11 -8.31
N ALA A 184 -10.66 -2.97 -7.20
CA ALA A 184 -11.89 -2.20 -7.11
C ALA A 184 -11.58 -0.82 -6.51
N LYS A 185 -11.99 0.23 -7.21
CA LYS A 185 -11.84 1.63 -6.80
C LYS A 185 -13.19 2.33 -6.70
N LEU A 186 -13.42 2.99 -5.58
CA LEU A 186 -14.50 3.95 -5.42
C LEU A 186 -14.11 5.28 -6.06
N TYR A 187 -14.90 5.76 -7.01
CA TYR A 187 -14.71 7.09 -7.62
C TYR A 187 -15.46 8.17 -6.83
N LEU A 188 -14.72 9.20 -6.39
CA LEU A 188 -15.20 10.29 -5.54
C LEU A 188 -15.25 11.65 -6.25
N GLY A 189 -15.13 11.67 -7.59
CA GLY A 189 -15.12 12.90 -8.39
C GLY A 189 -13.76 13.61 -8.40
N ASN A 190 -13.57 14.59 -9.30
CA ASN A 190 -12.34 15.40 -9.38
C ASN A 190 -11.03 14.59 -9.47
N ASN A 191 -11.06 13.46 -10.18
CA ASN A 191 -9.94 12.50 -10.27
C ASN A 191 -9.50 11.89 -8.93
N LEU A 192 -10.35 11.93 -7.91
CA LEU A 192 -10.14 11.23 -6.65
C LEU A 192 -10.74 9.83 -6.74
N VAL A 193 -9.88 8.83 -6.54
CA VAL A 193 -10.26 7.42 -6.45
C VAL A 193 -9.70 6.84 -5.15
N CYS A 194 -10.43 5.89 -4.56
CA CYS A 194 -10.02 5.17 -3.37
C CYS A 194 -10.09 3.68 -3.64
N SER A 195 -8.98 2.97 -3.49
CA SER A 195 -8.96 1.50 -3.53
C SER A 195 -9.76 0.93 -2.36
N ILE A 196 -10.60 -0.07 -2.63
CA ILE A 196 -11.50 -0.68 -1.64
C ILE A 196 -11.38 -2.20 -1.53
N ALA A 197 -10.80 -2.85 -2.55
CA ALA A 197 -10.47 -4.27 -2.55
C ALA A 197 -9.48 -4.56 -3.68
N SER A 198 -8.66 -5.58 -3.48
CA SER A 198 -7.75 -6.10 -4.51
C SER A 198 -7.74 -7.63 -4.46
N GLU A 199 -7.71 -8.28 -5.60
CA GLU A 199 -7.66 -9.73 -5.71
C GLU A 199 -6.66 -10.14 -6.79
N ALA A 200 -5.69 -10.99 -6.44
CA ALA A 200 -4.72 -11.47 -7.40
C ALA A 200 -5.34 -12.52 -8.32
N ILE A 201 -5.17 -12.37 -9.64
CA ILE A 201 -5.71 -13.30 -10.61
C ILE A 201 -5.03 -14.67 -10.47
N GLN A 202 -5.85 -15.71 -10.39
CA GLN A 202 -5.42 -17.10 -10.40
C GLN A 202 -5.45 -17.64 -11.83
N ASN A 203 -4.29 -17.66 -12.48
CA ASN A 203 -4.17 -18.19 -13.84
C ASN A 203 -4.33 -19.73 -13.83
N SER A 204 -5.12 -20.27 -14.76
CA SER A 204 -5.26 -21.72 -14.89
C SER A 204 -3.98 -22.36 -15.42
N GLU A 205 -3.79 -23.64 -15.12
CA GLU A 205 -2.63 -24.40 -15.59
C GLU A 205 -2.56 -24.42 -17.13
N GLU A 206 -3.71 -24.53 -17.82
CA GLU A 206 -3.76 -24.46 -19.28
C GLU A 206 -3.26 -23.12 -19.81
N TYR A 207 -3.65 -22.01 -19.17
CA TYR A 207 -3.24 -20.67 -19.58
C TYR A 207 -1.75 -20.43 -19.34
N ILE A 208 -1.21 -20.90 -18.21
CA ILE A 208 0.22 -20.85 -17.91
C ILE A 208 1.00 -21.62 -18.98
N ASN A 209 0.60 -22.86 -19.27
CA ASN A 209 1.24 -23.71 -20.28
C ASN A 209 1.21 -23.08 -21.69
N GLN A 210 0.11 -22.41 -22.05
CA GLN A 210 0.03 -21.66 -23.31
C GLN A 210 0.99 -20.46 -23.33
N SER A 211 1.06 -19.70 -22.24
CA SER A 211 1.97 -18.57 -22.11
C SER A 211 3.44 -19.00 -22.19
N GLU A 212 3.80 -20.11 -21.54
CA GLU A 212 5.18 -20.65 -21.58
C GLU A 212 5.58 -21.12 -22.98
N LYS A 213 4.65 -21.73 -23.73
CA LYS A 213 4.90 -22.12 -25.13
C LYS A 213 5.16 -20.91 -26.00
N LYS A 214 4.32 -19.88 -25.93
CA LYS A 214 4.51 -18.60 -26.64
C LYS A 214 5.83 -17.96 -26.30
N ASN A 215 6.14 -17.92 -24.99
CA ASN A 215 7.43 -17.48 -24.51
C ASN A 215 8.52 -18.27 -25.22
N LYS A 216 8.55 -19.61 -25.23
CA LYS A 216 9.63 -20.38 -25.87
C LYS A 216 9.75 -20.16 -27.40
N THR A 217 8.65 -19.90 -28.10
CA THR A 217 8.65 -19.73 -29.56
C THR A 217 8.99 -18.32 -30.05
N GLY A 218 9.05 -17.33 -29.16
CA GLY A 218 9.35 -15.93 -29.54
C GLY A 218 8.24 -15.27 -30.37
N LEU A 219 7.01 -15.81 -30.29
CA LEU A 219 5.79 -15.36 -30.97
C LEU A 219 4.74 -14.96 -29.95
#